data_AF-A0A7X8YVX9-F1
#
_entry.id   AF-A0A7X8YVX9-F1
#
_cell.length_a   1.000
_cell.length_b   1.000
_cell.length_c   1.000
_cell.angle_alpha   90.00
_cell.angle_beta   90.00
_cell.angle_gamma   90.00
#
_symmetry.space_group_name_H-M   'P 1'
#
loop_
_entity.id
_entity.type
_entity.pdbx_description
1 polymer ?
#
loop_
_entity_poly.entity_id
_entity_poly.type
_entity_poly.pdbx_seq_one_letter_code
_entity_poly.pdbx_strand_id
1 'polypeptide(L)'
;MLLVVMVVAVVGTAFSLNASQSELRFRDAESLGLGAAFGAGFGGAGEYSKIEMAALSGPLPTDAADVAVPVLMYHYVDDEPPPAGPYADGLTVRTPDFVEEMEYLVTNGYETVGLDDVYLALAGLRELPAKPVILTFDDGGLDNYEVAFPLLQKYGLKGTFFVITRAVGEEGSMDWDHLREMVAAGMAVQSHTVSHPDLTRIPAERLQTELADSRDAISEATGEVGYALSYPGGAYNETVIEAARAAGYVMAVTTDGGAALGPESLFEITRKRVQPFLPMATFARLVD
;
A
#
# COMPACT_ATOMS: atom_id res chain seq x y z
N MET A 1 72.48 30.91 -17.09
CA MET A 1 71.66 31.05 -18.30
C MET A 1 70.25 31.36 -17.83
N LEU A 2 69.84 32.63 -17.91
CA LEU A 2 68.48 33.08 -17.57
C LEU A 2 67.51 32.61 -18.66
N LEU A 3 66.33 32.14 -18.27
CA LEU A 3 65.13 32.30 -19.09
C LEU A 3 63.96 32.66 -18.16
N VAL A 4 63.25 33.71 -18.54
CA VAL A 4 62.11 34.35 -17.88
C VAL A 4 60.85 34.02 -18.69
N VAL A 5 59.68 34.26 -18.08
CA VAL A 5 58.33 34.39 -18.69
C VAL A 5 57.57 33.04 -18.69
N MET A 6 56.33 32.87 -18.21
CA MET A 6 55.17 33.76 -17.99
C MET A 6 54.27 33.16 -16.89
N VAL A 7 53.73 33.99 -16.00
CA VAL A 7 52.65 33.62 -15.07
C VAL A 7 51.31 33.89 -15.77
N VAL A 8 50.47 32.86 -15.90
CA VAL A 8 49.06 33.01 -16.28
C VAL A 8 48.22 32.65 -15.07
N ALA A 9 47.52 33.66 -14.52
CA ALA A 9 46.51 33.47 -13.49
C ALA A 9 45.22 32.97 -14.15
N VAL A 10 44.75 31.80 -13.73
CA VAL A 10 43.39 31.33 -14.04
C VAL A 10 42.53 31.55 -12.80
N VAL A 11 41.64 32.53 -12.90
CA VAL A 11 40.54 32.76 -11.96
C VAL A 11 39.45 31.74 -12.30
N GLY A 12 39.35 30.69 -11.49
CA GLY A 12 38.26 29.71 -11.55
C GLY A 12 37.18 30.09 -10.53
N THR A 13 36.08 30.65 -11.03
CA THR A 13 34.88 31.04 -10.31
C THR A 13 34.18 29.86 -9.63
N ALA A 14 33.83 30.04 -8.35
CA ALA A 14 32.93 29.15 -7.62
C ALA A 14 31.54 29.15 -8.28
N PHE A 15 31.07 27.98 -8.69
CA PHE A 15 29.68 27.79 -9.10
C PHE A 15 28.84 27.49 -7.86
N SER A 16 28.01 28.49 -7.49
CA SER A 16 26.85 28.31 -6.62
C SER A 16 25.80 27.50 -7.39
N LEU A 17 25.49 26.28 -6.96
CA LEU A 17 24.35 25.54 -7.50
C LEU A 17 23.07 26.14 -6.92
N ASN A 18 22.38 26.85 -7.80
CA ASN A 18 21.14 27.56 -7.57
C ASN A 18 19.98 26.55 -7.48
N ALA A 19 19.09 26.77 -6.50
CA ALA A 19 17.83 26.05 -6.38
C ALA A 19 16.91 26.43 -7.56
N SER A 20 16.88 25.62 -8.62
CA SER A 20 15.90 25.82 -9.71
C SER A 20 15.62 24.56 -10.56
N GLN A 21 15.83 23.35 -10.04
CA GLN A 21 15.51 22.10 -10.75
C GLN A 21 14.31 21.33 -10.15
N SER A 22 13.77 21.78 -9.00
CA SER A 22 12.58 21.19 -8.37
C SER A 22 11.25 21.87 -8.73
N GLU A 23 11.27 23.00 -9.46
CA GLU A 23 10.04 23.71 -9.88
C GLU A 23 9.55 23.32 -11.30
N LEU A 24 10.25 22.42 -11.99
CA LEU A 24 9.99 22.06 -13.38
C LEU A 24 9.16 20.76 -13.57
N ARG A 25 8.52 20.24 -12.51
CA ARG A 25 7.60 19.09 -12.61
C ARG A 25 6.16 19.36 -12.17
N PHE A 26 5.79 20.61 -11.94
CA PHE A 26 4.42 20.98 -11.54
C PHE A 26 3.61 21.75 -12.59
N ARG A 27 4.21 22.12 -13.73
CA ARG A 27 3.56 22.95 -14.75
C ARG A 27 2.94 22.19 -15.93
N ASP A 28 3.23 20.90 -16.08
CA ASP A 28 2.73 20.14 -17.24
C ASP A 28 1.33 19.54 -17.02
N ALA A 29 0.87 19.42 -15.76
CA ALA A 29 -0.46 18.89 -15.43
C ALA A 29 -1.63 19.81 -15.84
N GLU A 30 -1.43 21.14 -15.88
CA GLU A 30 -2.49 22.08 -16.33
C GLU A 30 -2.69 22.08 -17.85
N SER A 31 -1.68 21.64 -18.62
CA SER A 31 -1.71 21.66 -20.09
C SER A 31 -2.54 20.52 -20.72
N LEU A 32 -2.93 19.52 -19.91
CA LEU A 32 -3.67 18.33 -20.34
C LEU A 32 -5.20 18.43 -20.17
N GLY A 33 -5.74 19.56 -19.74
CA GLY A 33 -7.19 19.76 -19.71
C GLY A 33 -7.96 18.87 -18.72
N LEU A 34 -7.30 18.38 -17.66
CA LEU A 34 -7.93 17.60 -16.57
C LEU A 34 -8.60 18.49 -15.48
N GLY A 35 -9.00 19.71 -15.83
CA GLY A 35 -9.45 20.74 -14.88
C GLY A 35 -10.94 20.74 -14.52
N ALA A 36 -11.70 19.67 -14.80
CA ALA A 36 -13.15 19.69 -14.59
C ALA A 36 -13.71 18.33 -14.10
N ALA A 37 -13.35 17.94 -12.87
CA ALA A 37 -14.11 16.94 -12.13
C ALA A 37 -13.92 17.04 -10.59
N PHE A 38 -13.68 18.23 -10.03
CA PHE A 38 -13.75 18.40 -8.57
C PHE A 38 -15.19 18.76 -8.18
N GLY A 39 -16.05 17.74 -8.21
CA GLY A 39 -17.44 17.80 -7.74
C GLY A 39 -17.53 17.30 -6.30
N ALA A 40 -18.18 18.09 -5.45
CA ALA A 40 -18.24 17.91 -4.02
C ALA A 40 -18.89 16.60 -3.56
N GLY A 41 -18.26 15.98 -2.55
CA GLY A 41 -18.88 15.08 -1.58
C GLY A 41 -18.71 13.59 -1.85
N PHE A 42 -17.84 12.93 -1.08
CA PHE A 42 -18.10 11.75 -0.23
C PHE A 42 -16.77 11.36 0.45
N GLY A 43 -16.77 11.22 1.78
CA GLY A 43 -15.57 10.91 2.55
C GLY A 43 -15.23 9.42 2.48
N GLY A 44 -14.20 9.08 1.71
CA GLY A 44 -13.61 7.74 1.64
C GLY A 44 -12.75 7.62 0.39
N ALA A 45 -11.43 7.45 0.55
CA ALA A 45 -10.39 7.79 -0.43
C ALA A 45 -10.53 9.24 -0.94
N GLY A 46 -10.60 10.19 0.00
CA GLY A 46 -10.61 11.61 -0.33
C GLY A 46 -9.26 12.01 -0.90
N GLU A 47 -9.27 12.84 -1.94
CA GLU A 47 -8.09 13.48 -2.51
C GLU A 47 -7.12 13.90 -1.41
N TYR A 48 -5.93 13.33 -1.44
CA TYR A 48 -4.87 13.73 -0.52
C TYR A 48 -4.59 15.23 -0.71
N SER A 49 -4.60 15.98 0.38
CA SER A 49 -4.04 17.32 0.38
C SER A 49 -2.56 17.26 -0.02
N LYS A 50 -2.00 18.38 -0.48
CA LYS A 50 -0.57 18.46 -0.82
C LYS A 50 0.35 18.04 0.34
N ILE A 51 -0.08 18.29 1.58
CA ILE A 51 0.68 17.94 2.79
C ILE A 51 0.62 16.43 3.02
N GLU A 52 -0.54 15.81 2.86
CA GLU A 52 -0.70 14.35 3.01
C GLU A 52 0.06 13.59 1.91
N MET A 53 0.02 14.08 0.66
CA MET A 53 0.84 13.53 -0.42
C MET A 53 2.33 13.58 -0.11
N ALA A 54 2.80 14.71 0.43
CA ALA A 54 4.21 14.86 0.81
C ALA A 54 4.59 13.92 1.97
N ALA A 55 3.70 13.73 2.93
CA ALA A 55 3.90 12.79 4.03
C ALA A 55 3.98 11.34 3.53
N LEU A 56 3.04 10.91 2.68
CA LEU A 56 3.01 9.56 2.09
C LEU A 56 4.13 9.26 1.10
N SER A 57 5.03 10.22 0.88
CA SER A 57 6.23 10.06 0.03
C SER A 57 7.53 10.33 0.82
N GLY A 58 7.45 10.48 2.14
CA GLY A 58 8.56 10.91 2.99
C GLY A 58 8.73 10.05 4.25
N PRO A 59 9.71 10.37 5.11
CA PRO A 59 9.82 9.79 6.44
C PRO A 59 8.83 10.42 7.42
N LEU A 60 8.47 9.68 8.47
CA LEU A 60 7.68 10.21 9.58
C LEU A 60 8.44 11.30 10.36
N PRO A 61 7.73 12.19 11.07
CA PRO A 61 8.31 13.06 12.09
C PRO A 61 9.02 12.26 13.19
N THR A 62 10.07 12.84 13.78
CA THR A 62 10.89 12.17 14.82
C THR A 62 10.17 11.97 16.15
N ASP A 63 9.03 12.64 16.35
CA ASP A 63 8.18 12.59 17.54
C ASP A 63 6.89 11.78 17.32
N ALA A 64 6.80 11.00 16.23
CA ALA A 64 5.70 10.07 15.98
C ALA A 64 5.55 9.07 17.14
N ALA A 65 4.32 8.93 17.63
CA ALA A 65 3.99 8.02 18.75
C ALA A 65 3.42 6.70 18.24
N ASP A 66 3.54 5.64 19.04
CA ASP A 66 2.95 4.34 18.72
C ASP A 66 1.42 4.39 18.61
N VAL A 67 0.89 3.48 17.78
CA VAL A 67 -0.55 3.25 17.59
C VAL A 67 -0.86 1.78 17.85
N ALA A 68 -2.10 1.50 18.24
CA ALA A 68 -2.60 0.14 18.38
C ALA A 68 -3.69 -0.10 17.33
N VAL A 69 -3.28 -0.60 16.16
CA VAL A 69 -4.20 -0.93 15.07
C VAL A 69 -3.94 -2.36 14.60
N PRO A 70 -4.88 -3.30 14.79
CA PRO A 70 -4.78 -4.64 14.23
C PRO A 70 -4.85 -4.58 12.70
N VAL A 71 -3.93 -5.29 12.05
CA VAL A 71 -3.90 -5.44 10.60
C VAL A 71 -4.26 -6.88 10.25
N LEU A 72 -5.44 -7.08 9.67
CA LEU A 72 -5.93 -8.40 9.28
C LEU A 72 -5.46 -8.72 7.85
N MET A 73 -5.12 -9.99 7.61
CA MET A 73 -4.69 -10.49 6.31
C MET A 73 -5.64 -11.59 5.82
N TYR A 74 -6.34 -11.26 4.74
CA TYR A 74 -7.13 -12.14 3.89
C TYR A 74 -6.38 -12.40 2.58
N HIS A 75 -6.81 -13.40 1.82
CA HIS A 75 -6.39 -13.58 0.43
C HIS A 75 -7.64 -13.72 -0.43
N TYR A 76 -8.35 -14.85 -0.31
CA TYR A 76 -9.57 -15.12 -1.07
C TYR A 76 -10.81 -15.14 -0.17
N VAL A 77 -11.95 -14.71 -0.72
CA VAL A 77 -13.28 -14.80 -0.10
C VAL A 77 -14.24 -15.44 -1.10
N ASP A 78 -14.47 -16.75 -0.95
CA ASP A 78 -15.33 -17.50 -1.88
C ASP A 78 -15.93 -18.76 -1.24
N ASP A 79 -17.14 -19.12 -1.68
CA ASP A 79 -17.81 -20.37 -1.34
C ASP A 79 -17.26 -21.54 -2.18
N GLU A 80 -16.86 -21.26 -3.42
CA GLU A 80 -16.19 -22.21 -4.31
C GLU A 80 -14.70 -21.81 -4.39
N PRO A 81 -13.80 -22.44 -3.60
CA PRO A 81 -12.40 -22.05 -3.61
C PRO A 81 -11.81 -22.27 -5.02
N PRO A 82 -10.80 -21.47 -5.44
CA PRO A 82 -10.21 -21.62 -6.76
C PRO A 82 -9.77 -23.08 -7.02
N PRO A 83 -9.99 -23.62 -8.24
CA PRO A 83 -9.79 -25.03 -8.53
C PRO A 83 -8.30 -25.42 -8.39
N ALA A 84 -7.98 -26.05 -7.26
CA ALA A 84 -6.71 -26.70 -6.92
C ALA A 84 -5.43 -25.85 -7.09
N GLY A 85 -4.94 -25.36 -5.96
CA GLY A 85 -3.54 -25.02 -5.70
C GLY A 85 -3.19 -25.44 -4.27
N PRO A 86 -1.89 -25.56 -3.88
CA PRO A 86 -1.49 -26.04 -2.56
C PRO A 86 -2.02 -25.20 -1.39
N TYR A 87 -2.59 -24.02 -1.66
CA TYR A 87 -3.06 -23.07 -0.66
C TYR A 87 -4.52 -22.63 -0.84
N ALA A 88 -5.24 -23.11 -1.86
CA ALA A 88 -6.60 -22.62 -2.19
C ALA A 88 -7.57 -22.77 -1.00
N ASP A 89 -7.65 -23.95 -0.38
CA ASP A 89 -8.50 -24.14 0.82
C ASP A 89 -7.92 -23.50 2.08
N GLY A 90 -6.60 -23.32 2.18
CA GLY A 90 -5.92 -22.80 3.37
C GLY A 90 -5.94 -21.27 3.50
N LEU A 91 -6.29 -20.58 2.41
CA LEU A 91 -6.27 -19.12 2.28
C LEU A 91 -7.63 -18.52 1.93
N THR A 92 -8.63 -19.36 1.62
CA THR A 92 -9.98 -18.92 1.26
C THR A 92 -10.87 -18.88 2.49
N VAL A 93 -11.29 -17.68 2.89
CA VAL A 93 -12.37 -17.51 3.88
C VAL A 93 -13.71 -17.73 3.15
N ARG A 94 -14.63 -18.49 3.74
CA ARG A 94 -15.95 -18.72 3.13
C ARG A 94 -16.81 -17.48 3.23
N THR A 95 -17.68 -17.24 2.25
CA THR A 95 -18.52 -16.04 2.23
C THR A 95 -19.38 -15.88 3.49
N PRO A 96 -20.01 -16.95 4.03
CA PRO A 96 -20.73 -16.85 5.31
C PRO A 96 -19.83 -16.44 6.47
N ASP A 97 -18.61 -16.97 6.55
CA ASP A 97 -17.65 -16.63 7.62
C ASP A 97 -17.27 -15.14 7.52
N PHE A 98 -16.92 -14.67 6.31
CA PHE A 98 -16.59 -13.27 6.06
C PHE A 98 -17.76 -12.33 6.40
N VAL A 99 -19.00 -12.72 6.10
CA VAL A 99 -20.20 -11.98 6.48
C VAL A 99 -20.30 -11.85 8.01
N GLU A 100 -20.14 -12.95 8.74
CA GLU A 100 -20.19 -12.93 10.21
C GLU A 100 -19.07 -12.06 10.81
N GLU A 101 -17.88 -12.08 10.20
CA GLU A 101 -16.73 -11.26 10.61
C GLU A 101 -17.02 -9.75 10.41
N MET A 102 -17.53 -9.35 9.24
CA MET A 102 -17.87 -7.95 8.98
C MET A 102 -19.01 -7.46 9.89
N GLU A 103 -20.02 -8.30 10.14
CA GLU A 103 -21.09 -8.01 11.10
C GLU A 103 -20.55 -7.85 12.52
N TYR A 104 -19.60 -8.70 12.93
CA TYR A 104 -18.94 -8.58 14.22
C TYR A 104 -18.23 -7.22 14.35
N LEU A 105 -17.47 -6.80 13.34
CA LEU A 105 -16.77 -5.50 13.36
C LEU A 105 -17.76 -4.36 13.59
N VAL A 106 -18.78 -4.26 12.75
CA VAL A 106 -19.79 -3.18 12.82
C VAL A 106 -20.52 -3.20 14.15
N THR A 107 -21.01 -4.37 14.60
CA THR A 107 -21.80 -4.47 15.84
C THR A 107 -20.99 -4.20 17.11
N ASN A 108 -19.67 -4.38 17.07
CA ASN A 108 -18.77 -4.10 18.20
C ASN A 108 -18.05 -2.75 18.08
N GLY A 109 -18.49 -1.90 17.14
CA GLY A 109 -18.03 -0.52 16.99
C GLY A 109 -16.63 -0.38 16.41
N TYR A 110 -16.14 -1.38 15.68
CA TYR A 110 -14.91 -1.27 14.91
C TYR A 110 -15.15 -0.46 13.64
N GLU A 111 -14.17 0.36 13.29
CA GLU A 111 -14.18 1.17 12.07
C GLU A 111 -12.93 0.83 11.24
N THR A 112 -13.13 0.53 9.95
CA THR A 112 -12.01 0.25 9.07
C THR A 112 -11.30 1.52 8.66
N VAL A 113 -9.98 1.50 8.78
CA VAL A 113 -9.07 2.56 8.31
C VAL A 113 -8.11 1.99 7.26
N GLY A 114 -7.55 2.87 6.43
CA GLY A 114 -6.46 2.50 5.52
C GLY A 114 -5.10 2.48 6.21
N LEU A 115 -4.11 1.89 5.55
CA LEU A 115 -2.71 2.00 5.98
C LEU A 115 -2.24 3.48 5.91
N ASP A 116 -2.69 4.23 4.91
CA ASP A 116 -2.44 5.67 4.77
C ASP A 116 -3.02 6.47 5.94
N ASP A 117 -4.25 6.16 6.38
CA ASP A 117 -4.87 6.81 7.54
C ASP A 117 -3.98 6.69 8.78
N VAL A 118 -3.41 5.49 9.01
CA VAL A 118 -2.51 5.27 10.14
C VAL A 118 -1.17 5.97 9.94
N TYR A 119 -0.58 5.90 8.75
CA TYR A 119 0.65 6.65 8.47
C TYR A 119 0.46 8.15 8.72
N LEU A 120 -0.66 8.72 8.26
CA LEU A 120 -1.00 10.12 8.44
C LEU A 120 -1.33 10.45 9.90
N ALA A 121 -1.89 9.51 10.67
CA ALA A 121 -2.06 9.67 12.11
C ALA A 121 -0.72 9.69 12.85
N LEU A 122 0.22 8.79 12.49
CA LEU A 122 1.59 8.81 13.00
C LEU A 122 2.31 10.13 12.67
N ALA A 123 2.00 10.73 11.52
CA ALA A 123 2.50 12.04 11.11
C ALA A 123 1.76 13.23 11.78
N GLY A 124 0.75 12.98 12.61
CA GLY A 124 -0.05 14.03 13.27
C GLY A 124 -1.01 14.79 12.35
N LEU A 125 -1.37 14.20 11.21
CA LEU A 125 -2.21 14.81 10.17
C LEU A 125 -3.65 14.31 10.16
N ARG A 126 -3.92 13.13 10.74
CA ARG A 126 -5.26 12.54 10.89
C ARG A 126 -5.47 12.01 12.30
N GLU A 127 -6.73 11.90 12.71
CA GLU A 127 -7.13 11.18 13.92
C GLU A 127 -7.69 9.81 13.54
N LEU A 128 -7.36 8.79 14.33
CA LEU A 128 -7.94 7.46 14.17
C LEU A 128 -9.25 7.34 14.98
N PRO A 129 -10.21 6.52 14.53
CA PRO A 129 -11.38 6.18 15.32
C PRO A 129 -10.98 5.43 16.60
N ALA A 130 -11.92 5.28 17.53
CA ALA A 130 -11.63 4.66 18.84
C ALA A 130 -11.28 3.16 18.74
N LYS A 131 -11.79 2.46 17.73
CA LYS A 131 -11.55 1.02 17.49
C LYS A 131 -11.16 0.81 16.01
N PRO A 132 -9.99 1.28 15.59
CA PRO A 132 -9.54 1.15 14.21
C PRO A 132 -9.18 -0.30 13.91
N VAL A 133 -9.47 -0.77 12.69
CA VAL A 133 -8.99 -2.06 12.18
C VAL A 133 -8.61 -1.90 10.70
N ILE A 134 -7.53 -2.54 10.26
CA ILE A 134 -7.14 -2.56 8.85
C ILE A 134 -7.48 -3.93 8.28
N LEU A 135 -8.19 -3.97 7.16
CA LEU A 135 -8.43 -5.18 6.37
C LEU A 135 -7.52 -5.15 5.14
N THR A 136 -6.70 -6.18 4.98
CA THR A 136 -5.83 -6.33 3.80
C THR A 136 -6.13 -7.62 3.06
N PHE A 137 -6.04 -7.58 1.74
CA PHE A 137 -6.27 -8.71 0.83
C PHE A 137 -5.06 -8.82 -0.09
N ASP A 138 -4.43 -9.99 -0.17
CA ASP A 138 -3.28 -10.22 -1.05
C ASP A 138 -3.72 -10.85 -2.39
N ASP A 139 -2.77 -10.89 -3.33
CA ASP A 139 -2.82 -11.50 -4.67
C ASP A 139 -3.67 -10.77 -5.73
N GLY A 140 -4.82 -10.21 -5.37
CA GLY A 140 -5.70 -9.51 -6.32
C GLY A 140 -6.63 -10.44 -7.13
N GLY A 141 -7.09 -11.52 -6.52
CA GLY A 141 -8.05 -12.46 -7.12
C GLY A 141 -9.40 -11.82 -7.45
N LEU A 142 -10.11 -12.34 -8.46
CA LEU A 142 -11.39 -11.79 -8.92
C LEU A 142 -12.48 -11.83 -7.84
N ASP A 143 -12.43 -12.80 -6.93
CA ASP A 143 -13.32 -12.94 -5.77
C ASP A 143 -13.26 -11.71 -4.84
N ASN A 144 -12.12 -11.02 -4.78
CA ASN A 144 -11.99 -9.78 -4.04
C ASN A 144 -12.92 -8.69 -4.56
N TYR A 145 -13.18 -8.67 -5.88
CA TYR A 145 -14.10 -7.74 -6.52
C TYR A 145 -15.54 -8.27 -6.52
N GLU A 146 -15.75 -9.53 -6.85
CA GLU A 146 -17.11 -10.09 -6.99
C GLU A 146 -17.80 -10.36 -5.64
N VAL A 147 -17.03 -10.63 -4.59
CA VAL A 147 -17.55 -11.04 -3.27
C VAL A 147 -17.14 -10.08 -2.17
N ALA A 148 -15.84 -9.87 -1.94
CA ALA A 148 -15.39 -9.09 -0.78
C ALA A 148 -15.77 -7.61 -0.89
N PHE A 149 -15.53 -6.99 -2.05
CA PHE A 149 -15.83 -5.58 -2.31
C PHE A 149 -17.31 -5.19 -2.06
N PRO A 150 -18.32 -5.85 -2.66
CA PRO A 150 -19.72 -5.49 -2.40
C PRO A 150 -20.14 -5.74 -0.96
N LEU A 151 -19.56 -6.74 -0.27
CA LEU A 151 -19.81 -6.97 1.15
C LEU A 151 -19.21 -5.86 2.02
N LEU A 152 -17.97 -5.44 1.76
CA LEU A 152 -17.37 -4.30 2.45
C LEU A 152 -18.22 -3.04 2.27
N GLN A 153 -18.66 -2.73 1.04
CA GLN A 153 -19.57 -1.62 0.78
C GLN A 153 -20.89 -1.73 1.55
N LYS A 154 -21.52 -2.92 1.55
CA LYS A 154 -22.76 -3.19 2.29
C LYS A 154 -22.63 -2.86 3.78
N TYR A 155 -21.48 -3.16 4.39
CA TYR A 155 -21.21 -2.90 5.80
C TYR A 155 -20.59 -1.52 6.07
N GLY A 156 -20.35 -0.70 5.04
CA GLY A 156 -19.70 0.61 5.19
C GLY A 156 -18.22 0.51 5.58
N LEU A 157 -17.57 -0.60 5.23
CA LEU A 157 -16.19 -0.92 5.55
C LEU A 157 -15.28 -0.70 4.33
N LYS A 158 -13.98 -0.56 4.60
CA LYS A 158 -12.92 -0.36 3.61
C LYS A 158 -11.86 -1.44 3.74
N GLY A 159 -11.16 -1.70 2.63
CA GLY A 159 -10.03 -2.63 2.57
C GLY A 159 -8.87 -2.10 1.73
N THR A 160 -7.69 -2.64 1.97
CA THR A 160 -6.50 -2.46 1.13
C THR A 160 -6.21 -3.75 0.36
N PHE A 161 -6.14 -3.65 -0.96
CA PHE A 161 -5.95 -4.78 -1.87
C PHE A 161 -4.54 -4.70 -2.47
N PHE A 162 -3.68 -5.65 -2.12
CA PHE A 162 -2.33 -5.79 -2.65
C PHE A 162 -2.35 -6.66 -3.90
N VAL A 163 -2.04 -6.07 -5.05
CA VAL A 163 -2.19 -6.73 -6.36
C VAL A 163 -0.84 -7.11 -6.98
N ILE A 164 -0.79 -8.30 -7.57
CA ILE A 164 0.34 -8.74 -8.40
C ILE A 164 0.15 -8.14 -9.79
N THR A 165 0.90 -7.11 -10.15
CA THR A 165 0.55 -6.27 -11.31
C THR A 165 0.62 -6.99 -12.66
N ARG A 166 1.43 -8.06 -12.79
CA ARG A 166 1.43 -8.92 -13.99
C ARG A 166 0.18 -9.78 -14.12
N ALA A 167 -0.49 -10.12 -13.01
CA ALA A 167 -1.68 -10.96 -13.02
C ALA A 167 -2.96 -10.16 -13.33
N VAL A 168 -2.93 -8.83 -13.24
CA VAL A 168 -4.10 -7.98 -13.48
C VAL A 168 -4.62 -8.17 -14.91
N GLY A 169 -5.89 -8.58 -15.03
CA GLY A 169 -6.54 -8.89 -16.30
C GLY A 169 -6.33 -10.31 -16.84
N GLU A 170 -5.55 -11.14 -16.14
CA GLU A 170 -5.45 -12.57 -16.42
C GLU A 170 -6.66 -13.33 -15.84
N GLU A 171 -6.89 -14.55 -16.32
CA GLU A 171 -8.00 -15.40 -15.86
C GLU A 171 -7.98 -15.59 -14.33
N GLY A 172 -9.12 -15.29 -13.68
CA GLY A 172 -9.28 -15.41 -12.23
C GLY A 172 -8.73 -14.23 -11.41
N SER A 173 -8.21 -13.18 -12.04
CA SER A 173 -7.73 -11.96 -11.37
C SER A 173 -8.59 -10.75 -11.70
N MET A 174 -8.57 -9.74 -10.83
CA MET A 174 -9.17 -8.44 -11.15
C MET A 174 -8.47 -7.80 -12.37
N ASP A 175 -9.17 -6.92 -13.09
CA ASP A 175 -8.60 -6.09 -14.14
C ASP A 175 -8.47 -4.63 -13.67
N TRP A 176 -7.91 -3.76 -14.50
CA TRP A 176 -7.71 -2.36 -14.13
C TRP A 176 -9.01 -1.58 -13.97
N ASP A 177 -10.11 -1.99 -14.61
CA ASP A 177 -11.40 -1.30 -14.47
C ASP A 177 -12.05 -1.67 -13.12
N HIS A 178 -11.99 -2.94 -12.71
CA HIS A 178 -12.35 -3.39 -11.37
C HIS A 178 -11.61 -2.59 -10.29
N LEU A 179 -10.28 -2.47 -10.42
CA LEU A 179 -9.45 -1.77 -9.44
C LEU A 179 -9.76 -0.26 -9.37
N ARG A 180 -10.02 0.39 -10.51
CA ARG A 180 -10.45 1.81 -10.53
C ARG A 180 -11.79 2.01 -9.85
N GLU A 181 -12.74 1.11 -10.07
CA GLU A 181 -14.06 1.17 -9.43
C GLU A 181 -13.93 1.03 -7.90
N MET A 182 -13.10 0.09 -7.45
CA MET A 182 -12.84 -0.10 -6.02
C MET A 182 -12.20 1.13 -5.38
N VAL A 183 -11.21 1.76 -6.05
CA VAL A 183 -10.59 3.01 -5.59
C VAL A 183 -11.62 4.13 -5.52
N ALA A 184 -12.44 4.31 -6.56
CA ALA A 184 -13.50 5.32 -6.58
C ALA A 184 -14.56 5.10 -5.48
N ALA A 185 -14.69 3.88 -4.97
CA ALA A 185 -15.57 3.51 -3.87
C ALA A 185 -14.90 3.59 -2.47
N GLY A 186 -13.65 4.05 -2.39
CA GLY A 186 -12.96 4.26 -1.11
C GLY A 186 -12.08 3.10 -0.64
N MET A 187 -11.83 2.10 -1.50
CA MET A 187 -10.83 1.05 -1.25
C MET A 187 -9.43 1.53 -1.64
N ALA A 188 -8.40 0.96 -1.02
CA ALA A 188 -7.02 1.23 -1.43
C ALA A 188 -6.49 0.07 -2.29
N VAL A 189 -5.75 0.38 -3.36
CA VAL A 189 -5.04 -0.61 -4.18
C VAL A 189 -3.55 -0.34 -4.08
N GLN A 190 -2.80 -1.34 -3.60
CA GLN A 190 -1.38 -1.24 -3.26
C GLN A 190 -0.59 -2.43 -3.83
N SER A 191 0.73 -2.44 -3.68
CA SER A 191 1.57 -3.32 -4.48
C SER A 191 1.83 -4.69 -3.85
N HIS A 192 1.71 -5.75 -4.65
CA HIS A 192 2.22 -7.09 -4.32
C HIS A 192 3.31 -7.56 -5.30
N THR A 193 4.17 -6.62 -5.71
CA THR A 193 5.23 -6.79 -6.72
C THR A 193 4.70 -7.05 -8.14
N VAL A 194 5.60 -7.11 -9.12
CA VAL A 194 5.22 -7.40 -10.50
C VAL A 194 4.78 -8.84 -10.66
N SER A 195 5.56 -9.81 -10.14
CA SER A 195 5.37 -11.23 -10.46
C SER A 195 5.47 -12.18 -9.27
N HIS A 196 5.34 -11.64 -8.06
CA HIS A 196 5.27 -12.40 -6.81
C HIS A 196 6.49 -13.32 -6.53
N PRO A 197 7.75 -12.90 -6.78
CA PRO A 197 8.90 -13.72 -6.41
C PRO A 197 9.19 -13.61 -4.90
N ASP A 198 9.88 -14.61 -4.35
CA ASP A 198 10.61 -14.42 -3.08
C ASP A 198 11.72 -13.39 -3.29
N LEU A 199 11.48 -12.18 -2.78
CA LEU A 199 12.35 -11.02 -2.95
C LEU A 199 13.75 -11.22 -2.35
N THR A 200 13.90 -12.13 -1.39
CA THR A 200 15.19 -12.44 -0.75
C THR A 200 16.08 -13.33 -1.61
N ARG A 201 15.53 -13.88 -2.70
CA ARG A 201 16.18 -14.91 -3.54
C ARG A 201 16.41 -14.48 -4.99
N ILE A 202 16.12 -13.22 -5.32
CA ILE A 202 16.31 -12.68 -6.67
C ILE A 202 17.52 -11.73 -6.74
N PRO A 203 18.12 -11.54 -7.93
CA PRO A 203 19.18 -10.55 -8.12
C PRO A 203 18.69 -9.12 -7.85
N ALA A 204 19.59 -8.23 -7.41
CA ALA A 204 19.29 -6.84 -7.05
C ALA A 204 18.66 -6.04 -8.22
N GLU A 205 19.10 -6.30 -9.45
CA GLU A 205 18.54 -5.63 -10.64
C GLU A 205 17.07 -6.02 -10.84
N ARG A 206 16.73 -7.30 -10.62
CA ARG A 206 15.34 -7.76 -10.69
C ARG A 206 14.52 -7.24 -9.51
N LEU A 207 15.10 -7.17 -8.32
CA LEU A 207 14.45 -6.64 -7.13
C LEU A 207 13.94 -5.21 -7.35
N GLN A 208 14.75 -4.35 -7.94
CA GLN A 208 14.34 -2.99 -8.24
C GLN A 208 13.16 -2.95 -9.21
N THR A 209 13.20 -3.74 -10.30
CA THR A 209 12.10 -3.84 -11.27
C THR A 209 10.82 -4.38 -10.63
N GLU A 210 10.90 -5.44 -9.81
CA GLU A 210 9.72 -6.03 -9.16
C GLU A 210 9.01 -5.07 -8.21
N LEU A 211 9.71 -4.06 -7.69
CA LEU A 211 9.21 -3.08 -6.73
C LEU A 211 8.79 -1.76 -7.40
N ALA A 212 9.66 -1.17 -8.20
CA ALA A 212 9.39 0.13 -8.82
C ALA A 212 8.28 0.02 -9.88
N ASP A 213 8.37 -0.97 -10.78
CA ASP A 213 7.41 -1.09 -11.89
C ASP A 213 6.01 -1.45 -11.38
N SER A 214 5.89 -2.24 -10.30
CA SER A 214 4.58 -2.54 -9.72
C SER A 214 3.98 -1.36 -8.99
N ARG A 215 4.79 -0.52 -8.33
CA ARG A 215 4.33 0.76 -7.77
C ARG A 215 3.81 1.67 -8.87
N ASP A 216 4.63 1.89 -9.90
CA ASP A 216 4.33 2.82 -10.99
C ASP A 216 3.11 2.37 -11.79
N ALA A 217 2.96 1.06 -12.06
CA ALA A 217 1.79 0.52 -12.75
C ALA A 217 0.48 0.79 -11.98
N ILE A 218 0.49 0.65 -10.66
CA ILE A 218 -0.68 0.98 -9.82
C ILE A 218 -0.97 2.47 -9.90
N SER A 219 0.04 3.32 -9.69
CA SER A 219 -0.14 4.76 -9.74
C SER A 219 -0.65 5.25 -11.09
N GLU A 220 -0.13 4.74 -12.20
CA GLU A 220 -0.58 5.10 -13.54
C GLU A 220 -2.02 4.63 -13.80
N ALA A 221 -2.37 3.43 -13.36
CA ALA A 221 -3.67 2.86 -13.67
C ALA A 221 -4.80 3.41 -12.79
N THR A 222 -4.56 3.66 -11.50
CA THR A 222 -5.61 4.01 -10.52
C THR A 222 -5.52 5.44 -9.99
N GLY A 223 -4.39 6.13 -10.17
CA GLY A 223 -4.14 7.45 -9.59
C GLY A 223 -3.69 7.42 -8.12
N GLU A 224 -3.58 6.22 -7.52
CA GLU A 224 -3.05 6.04 -6.16
C GLU A 224 -1.54 6.34 -6.08
N VAL A 225 -1.04 6.66 -4.89
CA VAL A 225 0.39 6.95 -4.68
C VAL A 225 1.26 5.70 -4.77
N GLY A 226 0.69 4.52 -4.51
CA GLY A 226 1.44 3.27 -4.37
C GLY A 226 2.36 3.31 -3.15
N TYR A 227 1.87 3.75 -1.99
CA TYR A 227 2.67 4.01 -0.79
C TYR A 227 3.02 2.74 0.00
N ALA A 228 2.30 1.62 -0.22
CA ALA A 228 2.47 0.38 0.53
C ALA A 228 2.80 -0.84 -0.34
N LEU A 229 3.55 -1.77 0.25
CA LEU A 229 3.96 -3.05 -0.32
C LEU A 229 3.50 -4.20 0.60
N SER A 230 3.02 -5.30 0.01
CA SER A 230 2.95 -6.60 0.69
C SER A 230 4.09 -7.46 0.16
N TYR A 231 4.94 -7.99 1.06
CA TYR A 231 6.05 -8.86 0.61
C TYR A 231 5.50 -10.25 0.24
N PRO A 232 5.80 -10.79 -0.96
CA PRO A 232 5.43 -12.14 -1.33
C PRO A 232 5.88 -13.17 -0.28
N GLY A 233 4.93 -13.95 0.24
CA GLY A 233 5.17 -14.92 1.32
C GLY A 233 5.61 -14.33 2.66
N GLY A 234 5.63 -13.00 2.82
CA GLY A 234 6.20 -12.30 3.98
C GLY A 234 7.72 -12.34 4.03
N ALA A 235 8.41 -12.70 2.94
CA ALA A 235 9.86 -12.82 2.92
C ALA A 235 10.53 -11.46 2.68
N TYR A 236 11.35 -11.02 3.64
CA TYR A 236 12.12 -9.79 3.56
C TYR A 236 13.49 -9.93 4.27
N ASN A 237 14.40 -9.01 3.97
CA ASN A 237 15.66 -8.79 4.67
C ASN A 237 16.07 -7.31 4.50
N GLU A 238 17.17 -6.88 5.10
CA GLU A 238 17.63 -5.48 5.03
C GLU A 238 17.75 -4.97 3.58
N THR A 239 18.32 -5.77 2.68
CA THR A 239 18.47 -5.40 1.26
C THR A 239 17.11 -5.19 0.58
N VAL A 240 16.11 -6.00 0.91
CA VAL A 240 14.74 -5.84 0.39
C VAL A 240 14.08 -4.58 0.96
N ILE A 241 14.26 -4.29 2.24
CA ILE A 241 13.73 -3.08 2.89
C ILE A 241 14.35 -1.82 2.25
N GLU A 242 15.68 -1.79 2.09
CA GLU A 242 16.38 -0.68 1.43
C GLU A 242 15.89 -0.48 -0.01
N ALA A 243 15.68 -1.57 -0.76
CA ALA A 243 15.16 -1.51 -2.11
C ALA A 243 13.70 -1.02 -2.16
N ALA A 244 12.84 -1.42 -1.21
CA ALA A 244 11.47 -0.95 -1.12
C ALA A 244 11.40 0.55 -0.82
N ARG A 245 12.26 1.05 0.09
CA ARG A 245 12.40 2.50 0.35
C ARG A 245 12.87 3.25 -0.89
N ALA A 246 13.88 2.73 -1.59
CA ALA A 246 14.40 3.33 -2.81
C ALA A 246 13.37 3.34 -3.95
N ALA A 247 12.48 2.34 -3.97
CA ALA A 247 11.34 2.27 -4.88
C ALA A 247 10.19 3.21 -4.46
N GLY A 248 10.28 3.97 -3.37
CA GLY A 248 9.30 4.99 -2.99
C GLY A 248 8.14 4.51 -2.14
N TYR A 249 8.15 3.25 -1.66
CA TYR A 249 7.22 2.84 -0.61
C TYR A 249 7.57 3.56 0.69
N VAL A 250 6.58 3.75 1.56
CA VAL A 250 6.76 4.25 2.94
C VAL A 250 6.29 3.24 3.98
N MET A 251 5.55 2.21 3.55
CA MET A 251 5.12 1.10 4.37
C MET A 251 5.27 -0.24 3.65
N ALA A 252 5.49 -1.30 4.41
CA ALA A 252 5.39 -2.66 3.94
C ALA A 252 4.89 -3.62 5.01
N VAL A 253 4.03 -4.55 4.59
CA VAL A 253 3.43 -5.57 5.44
C VAL A 253 4.06 -6.94 5.18
N THR A 254 4.16 -7.73 6.26
CA THR A 254 4.63 -9.12 6.22
C THR A 254 3.52 -10.09 6.62
N THR A 255 3.84 -11.39 6.69
CA THR A 255 3.01 -12.45 7.27
C THR A 255 3.37 -12.60 8.74
N ASP A 256 4.28 -13.54 9.03
CA ASP A 256 4.85 -13.83 10.36
C ASP A 256 6.27 -13.23 10.46
N GLY A 257 6.66 -12.78 11.66
CA GLY A 257 8.03 -12.34 11.94
C GLY A 257 8.29 -10.84 11.81
N GLY A 258 7.23 -10.01 11.77
CA GLY A 258 7.32 -8.55 11.90
C GLY A 258 7.04 -8.04 13.31
N ALA A 259 6.75 -6.75 13.41
CA ALA A 259 6.31 -6.08 14.64
C ALA A 259 4.91 -5.47 14.47
N ALA A 260 4.27 -5.11 15.58
CA ALA A 260 3.04 -4.34 15.55
C ALA A 260 3.27 -3.01 14.79
N LEU A 261 2.23 -2.53 14.10
CA LEU A 261 2.27 -1.28 13.33
C LEU A 261 2.67 -0.10 14.23
N GLY A 262 3.77 0.57 13.89
CA GLY A 262 4.28 1.73 14.61
C GLY A 262 5.41 2.43 13.84
N PRO A 263 5.93 3.56 14.36
CA PRO A 263 6.94 4.38 13.68
C PRO A 263 8.20 3.62 13.29
N GLU A 264 8.65 2.69 14.14
CA GLU A 264 9.89 1.93 13.96
C GLU A 264 9.72 0.66 13.09
N SER A 265 8.48 0.28 12.78
CA SER A 265 8.16 -0.99 12.12
C SER A 265 7.49 -0.82 10.76
N LEU A 266 7.51 0.39 10.18
CA LEU A 266 6.77 0.71 8.95
C LEU A 266 7.03 -0.25 7.78
N PHE A 267 8.21 -0.88 7.71
CA PHE A 267 8.57 -1.83 6.66
C PHE A 267 8.52 -3.30 7.08
N GLU A 268 8.04 -3.57 8.29
CA GLU A 268 8.03 -4.88 8.94
C GLU A 268 6.69 -5.09 9.67
N ILE A 269 5.60 -4.52 9.14
CA ILE A 269 4.29 -4.54 9.77
C ILE A 269 3.73 -5.95 9.75
N THR A 270 3.61 -6.59 10.91
CA THR A 270 3.04 -7.94 11.03
C THR A 270 1.52 -7.90 10.85
N ARG A 271 0.97 -8.93 10.20
CA ARG A 271 -0.48 -9.06 10.01
C ARG A 271 -1.02 -10.31 10.68
N LYS A 272 -2.25 -10.20 11.18
CA LYS A 272 -3.00 -11.30 11.78
C LYS A 272 -3.75 -12.03 10.66
N ARG A 273 -3.27 -13.22 10.27
CA ARG A 273 -3.92 -14.05 9.26
C ARG A 273 -5.32 -14.45 9.71
N VAL A 274 -6.31 -14.21 8.86
CA VAL A 274 -7.66 -14.79 9.01
C VAL A 274 -7.68 -16.11 8.26
N GLN A 275 -7.92 -17.19 9.00
CA GLN A 275 -7.88 -18.54 8.46
C GLN A 275 -9.30 -19.00 8.06
N PRO A 276 -9.43 -19.94 7.12
CA PRO A 276 -10.71 -20.62 6.87
C PRO A 276 -11.26 -21.23 8.17
N PHE A 277 -12.58 -21.17 8.37
CA PHE A 277 -13.28 -21.75 9.51
C PHE A 277 -12.81 -21.22 10.88
N LEU A 278 -12.28 -19.99 10.93
CA LEU A 278 -11.84 -19.37 12.17
C LEU A 278 -13.05 -19.16 13.11
N PRO A 279 -13.06 -19.73 14.32
CA PRO A 279 -14.15 -19.50 15.25
C PRO A 279 -14.26 -18.01 15.59
N MET A 280 -15.49 -17.47 15.65
CA MET A 280 -15.72 -16.05 15.94
C MET A 280 -15.04 -15.54 17.23
N ALA A 281 -14.93 -16.38 18.27
CA ALA A 281 -14.20 -16.04 19.50
C ALA A 281 -12.68 -15.88 19.30
N THR A 282 -12.12 -16.50 18.26
CA THR A 282 -10.74 -16.28 17.84
C THR A 282 -10.63 -15.04 16.96
N PHE A 283 -11.57 -14.80 16.03
CA PHE A 283 -11.63 -13.56 15.26
C PHE A 283 -11.70 -12.31 16.15
N ALA A 284 -12.55 -12.33 17.19
CA ALA A 284 -12.65 -11.26 18.18
C ALA A 284 -11.28 -10.91 18.80
N ARG A 285 -10.48 -11.92 19.16
CA ARG A 285 -9.12 -11.72 19.70
C ARG A 285 -8.11 -11.22 18.67
N LEU A 286 -8.40 -11.33 17.38
CA LEU A 286 -7.56 -10.72 16.35
C LEU A 286 -7.77 -9.21 16.27
N VAL A 287 -8.94 -8.70 16.65
CA VAL A 287 -9.25 -7.27 16.54
C VAL A 287 -9.21 -6.51 17.86
N ASP A 288 -9.28 -7.23 18.99
CA ASP A 288 -8.92 -6.70 20.31
C ASP A 288 -7.40 -6.44 20.45
#